data_AF-A0A8C8FKU2-F1
#
_entry.id   AF-A0A8C8FKU2-F1
#
_cell.length_a   1.000
_cell.length_b   1.000
_cell.length_c   1.000
_cell.angle_alpha   90.00
_cell.angle_beta   90.00
_cell.angle_gamma   90.00
#
_symmetry.space_group_name_H-M   'P 1'
#
loop_
_entity.id
_entity.type
_entity.pdbx_description
1 polymer ?
#
loop_
_entity_poly.entity_id
_entity_poly.type
_entity_poly.pdbx_seq_one_letter_code
_entity_poly.pdbx_strand_id
1 'polypeptide(L)'
;MATNQPKQGSENDDSSFLPLVHDIIKCMDKDSQDVHQELVKFKTRIQEARDQIGAMPGIDMSLSEQQHELETLREQVRTKNQLLQKYKSLCMFEVPKAS
;
A
#
# COMPACT_ATOMS: atom_id res chain seq x y z
N MET A 1 -3.42 -9.64 28.41
CA MET A 1 -3.95 -10.18 27.14
C MET A 1 -3.13 -9.56 26.03
N ALA A 2 -2.41 -10.39 25.27
CA ALA A 2 -1.52 -9.91 24.21
C ALA A 2 -2.35 -9.30 23.08
N THR A 3 -2.10 -8.03 22.78
CA THR A 3 -2.64 -7.36 21.61
C THR A 3 -1.95 -7.92 20.38
N ASN A 4 -2.61 -8.82 19.66
CA ASN A 4 -2.19 -9.24 18.33
C ASN A 4 -2.26 -8.04 17.39
N GLN A 5 -1.14 -7.36 17.18
CA GLN A 5 -0.98 -6.49 16.02
C GLN A 5 -1.14 -7.35 14.75
N PRO A 6 -1.94 -6.93 13.76
CA PRO A 6 -1.79 -7.49 12.43
C PRO A 6 -0.43 -7.03 11.94
N LYS A 7 0.54 -7.95 11.98
CA LYS A 7 1.83 -7.83 11.33
C LYS A 7 1.56 -7.78 9.83
N GLN A 8 1.20 -6.60 9.30
CA GLN A 8 1.22 -6.32 7.86
C GLN A 8 2.68 -6.17 7.44
N GLY A 9 3.40 -7.29 7.46
CA GLY A 9 4.59 -7.46 6.65
C GLY A 9 4.12 -7.67 5.21
N SER A 10 3.77 -6.58 4.54
CA SER A 10 4.08 -6.48 3.12
C SER A 10 5.49 -5.93 3.10
N GLU A 11 6.47 -6.80 3.35
CA GLU A 11 7.86 -6.51 3.02
C GLU A 11 7.89 -6.42 1.50
N ASN A 12 7.53 -5.24 0.99
CA ASN A 12 7.87 -4.85 -0.36
C ASN A 12 9.40 -4.68 -0.32
N ASP A 13 10.11 -5.78 -0.52
CA ASP A 13 11.58 -5.85 -0.66
C ASP A 13 12.10 -4.84 -1.72
N ASP A 14 11.20 -4.29 -2.54
CA ASP A 14 11.42 -3.22 -3.48
C ASP A 14 12.01 -1.93 -2.87
N SER A 15 11.86 -1.69 -1.56
CA SER A 15 12.40 -0.51 -0.87
C SER A 15 13.73 -0.77 -0.16
N SER A 16 14.34 -1.95 -0.33
CA SER A 16 15.62 -2.26 0.29
C SER A 16 16.77 -1.52 -0.40
N PHE A 17 17.42 -0.64 0.35
CA PHE A 17 18.56 0.16 -0.11
C PHE A 17 19.91 -0.53 0.11
N LEU A 18 19.95 -1.56 0.96
CA LEU A 18 21.20 -2.20 1.39
C LEU A 18 22.02 -2.81 0.25
N PRO A 19 21.42 -3.49 -0.76
CA PRO A 19 22.19 -4.00 -1.90
C PRO A 19 22.91 -2.88 -2.68
N LEU A 20 22.24 -1.75 -2.89
CA LEU A 20 22.83 -0.60 -3.59
C LEU A 20 23.96 0.04 -2.78
N VAL A 21 23.78 0.15 -1.45
CA VAL A 21 24.85 0.65 -0.55
C VAL A 21 26.06 -0.28 -0.58
N HIS A 22 25.83 -1.59 -0.54
CA HIS A 22 26.89 -2.59 -0.64
C HIS A 22 27.65 -2.49 -1.96
N ASP A 23 26.95 -2.31 -3.09
CA ASP A 23 27.58 -2.21 -4.40
C ASP A 23 28.42 -0.93 -4.55
N ILE A 24 27.97 0.19 -3.96
CA ILE A 24 28.77 1.42 -3.86
C ILE A 24 30.08 1.16 -3.09
N ILE A 25 29.99 0.57 -1.90
CA ILE A 25 31.17 0.26 -1.06
C ILE A 25 32.14 -0.64 -1.83
N LYS A 26 31.62 -1.68 -2.49
CA LYS A 26 32.42 -2.62 -3.29
C LYS A 26 33.09 -1.96 -4.50
N CYS A 27 32.46 -0.97 -5.13
CA CYS A 27 33.07 -0.19 -6.20
C CYS A 27 34.15 0.76 -5.68
N MET A 28 33.96 1.34 -4.48
CA MET A 28 34.95 2.20 -3.82
C MET A 28 36.20 1.41 -3.41
N ASP A 29 36.03 0.22 -2.84
CA ASP A 29 37.15 -0.65 -2.42
C ASP A 29 38.04 -1.09 -3.60
N LYS A 30 37.56 -0.96 -4.83
CA LYS A 30 38.26 -1.34 -6.07
C LYS A 30 38.83 -0.14 -6.85
N ASP A 31 38.68 1.08 -6.33
CA ASP A 31 38.95 2.34 -7.06
C ASP A 31 38.30 2.35 -8.47
N SER A 32 37.12 1.74 -8.60
CA SER A 32 36.42 1.66 -9.88
C SER A 32 35.80 3.00 -10.25
N GLN A 33 35.84 3.35 -11.55
CA GLN A 33 35.08 4.50 -12.07
C GLN A 33 33.55 4.30 -11.97
N ASP A 34 33.10 3.07 -11.70
CA ASP A 34 31.68 2.71 -11.61
C ASP A 34 30.97 3.26 -10.36
N VAL A 35 31.71 3.78 -9.37
CA VAL A 35 31.13 4.37 -8.14
C VAL A 35 30.13 5.47 -8.46
N HIS A 36 30.43 6.32 -9.45
CA HIS A 36 29.50 7.37 -9.87
C HIS A 36 28.19 6.80 -10.42
N GLN A 37 28.25 5.69 -11.16
CA GLN A 37 27.06 5.04 -11.71
C GLN A 37 26.19 4.45 -10.60
N GLU A 38 26.79 3.76 -9.63
CA GLU A 38 26.08 3.20 -8.48
C GLU A 38 25.47 4.29 -7.60
N LEU A 39 26.15 5.42 -7.42
CA LEU A 39 25.61 6.56 -6.69
C LEU A 39 24.40 7.19 -7.39
N VAL A 40 24.42 7.28 -8.73
CA VAL A 40 23.27 7.73 -9.52
C VAL A 40 22.09 6.78 -9.36
N LYS A 41 22.31 5.45 -9.45
CA LYS A 41 21.26 4.44 -9.23
C LYS A 41 20.65 4.57 -7.83
N PHE A 42 21.49 4.73 -6.81
CA PHE A 42 21.05 4.91 -5.44
C PHE A 42 20.19 6.16 -5.25
N LYS A 43 20.64 7.30 -5.79
CA LYS A 43 19.87 8.55 -5.77
C LYS A 43 18.51 8.40 -6.46
N THR A 44 18.48 7.75 -7.64
CA THR A 44 17.22 7.49 -8.35
C THR A 44 16.29 6.63 -7.51
N ARG A 45 16.80 5.56 -6.88
CA ARG A 45 15.98 4.69 -6.04
C ARG A 45 15.38 5.40 -4.82
N ILE A 46 16.14 6.31 -4.20
CA ILE A 46 15.62 7.18 -3.14
C ILE A 46 14.49 8.06 -3.67
N GLN A 47 14.67 8.66 -4.84
CA GLN A 47 13.65 9.53 -5.40
C GLN A 47 12.37 8.75 -5.75
N GLU A 48 12.50 7.58 -6.37
CA GLU A 48 11.36 6.68 -6.63
C GLU A 48 10.61 6.33 -5.34
N ALA A 49 11.34 6.01 -4.26
CA ALA A 49 10.72 5.71 -2.97
C ALA A 49 9.99 6.93 -2.38
N ARG A 50 10.55 8.14 -2.51
CA ARG A 50 9.88 9.38 -2.08
C ARG A 50 8.61 9.63 -2.88
N ASP A 51 8.65 9.43 -4.20
CA ASP A 51 7.49 9.62 -5.07
C ASP A 51 6.39 8.60 -4.75
N GLN A 52 6.75 7.35 -4.47
CA GLN A 52 5.81 6.31 -4.01
C GLN A 52 5.16 6.67 -2.68
N ILE A 53 5.94 7.16 -1.70
CA ILE A 53 5.40 7.62 -0.41
C ILE A 53 4.49 8.82 -0.64
N GLY A 54 4.87 9.78 -1.48
CA GLY A 54 4.06 10.95 -1.80
C GLY A 54 2.75 10.64 -2.52
N ALA A 55 2.72 9.55 -3.30
CA ALA A 55 1.51 9.07 -3.95
C ALA A 55 0.64 8.17 -3.05
N MET A 56 1.08 7.85 -1.82
CA MET A 56 0.37 6.94 -0.94
C MET A 56 -0.93 7.59 -0.42
N PRO A 57 -2.11 6.96 -0.63
CA PRO A 57 -3.37 7.49 -0.13
C PRO A 57 -3.35 7.68 1.38
N GLY A 58 -3.85 8.82 1.84
CA GLY A 58 -3.92 9.14 3.27
C GLY A 58 -2.60 9.59 3.89
N ILE A 59 -1.50 9.73 3.14
CA ILE A 59 -0.20 10.20 3.69
C ILE A 59 -0.30 11.58 4.37
N ASP A 60 -1.23 12.42 3.92
CA ASP A 60 -1.50 13.75 4.47
C ASP A 60 -2.47 13.73 5.67
N MET A 61 -3.02 12.57 6.02
CA MET A 61 -4.00 12.42 7.09
C MET A 61 -3.35 11.96 8.39
N SER A 62 -3.87 12.44 9.52
CA SER A 62 -3.50 11.89 10.81
C SER A 62 -4.04 10.46 10.98
N LEU A 63 -3.39 9.69 11.84
CA LEU A 63 -3.82 8.32 12.17
C LEU A 63 -5.30 8.27 12.63
N SER A 64 -5.74 9.26 13.40
CA SER A 64 -7.12 9.33 13.88
C SER A 64 -8.11 9.56 12.74
N GLU A 65 -7.78 10.44 11.79
CA GLU A 65 -8.63 10.71 10.63
C GLU A 65 -8.74 9.48 9.73
N GLN A 66 -7.62 8.79 9.47
CA GLN A 66 -7.62 7.54 8.70
C GLN A 66 -8.47 6.45 9.37
N GLN A 67 -8.37 6.30 10.70
CA GLN A 67 -9.16 5.32 11.45
C GLN A 67 -10.66 5.65 11.37
N HIS A 68 -11.02 6.93 11.53
CA HIS A 68 -12.41 7.37 11.46
C HIS A 68 -13.01 7.17 10.06
N GLU A 69 -12.27 7.48 9.00
CA GLU A 69 -12.70 7.22 7.63
C GLU A 69 -12.89 5.72 7.37
N LEU A 70 -11.98 4.89 7.84
CA LEU A 70 -12.07 3.43 7.73
C LEU A 70 -13.32 2.87 8.43
N GLU A 71 -13.63 3.36 9.63
CA GLU A 71 -14.85 2.99 10.36
C GLU A 71 -16.10 3.40 9.59
N THR A 72 -16.12 4.64 9.08
CA THR A 72 -17.22 5.16 8.26
C THR A 72 -17.45 4.31 7.01
N LEU A 73 -16.39 3.97 6.28
CA LEU A 73 -16.48 3.12 5.09
C LEU A 73 -17.01 1.71 5.43
N ARG A 74 -16.55 1.11 6.54
CA ARG A 74 -17.05 -0.19 7.01
C ARG A 74 -18.56 -0.14 7.32
N GLU A 75 -19.03 0.93 7.97
CA GLU A 75 -20.44 1.11 8.26
C GLU A 75 -21.27 1.30 6.98
N GLN A 76 -20.77 2.07 6.02
CA GLN A 76 -21.42 2.21 4.71
C GLN A 76 -21.56 0.87 4.00
N VAL A 77 -20.49 0.06 3.96
CA VAL A 77 -20.52 -1.29 3.35
C VAL A 77 -21.54 -2.18 4.06
N ARG A 78 -21.58 -2.16 5.39
CA ARG A 78 -22.58 -2.90 6.17
C ARG A 78 -23.99 -2.49 5.79
N THR A 79 -24.27 -1.19 5.78
CA THR A 79 -25.59 -0.63 5.48
C THR A 79 -26.03 -0.94 4.05
N LYS A 80 -25.14 -0.75 3.07
CA LYS A 80 -25.40 -1.09 1.65
C LYS A 80 -25.69 -2.58 1.47
N ASN A 81 -24.94 -3.45 2.15
CA ASN A 81 -25.20 -4.89 2.12
C ASN A 81 -26.56 -5.25 2.73
N GLN A 82 -26.92 -4.66 3.88
CA GLN A 82 -28.24 -4.87 4.48
C GLN A 82 -29.37 -4.45 3.54
N LEU A 83 -29.21 -3.31 2.86
CA LEU A 83 -30.18 -2.83 1.89
C LEU A 83 -30.32 -3.78 0.70
N LEU A 84 -29.20 -4.24 0.13
CA LEU A 84 -29.21 -5.25 -0.93
C LEU A 84 -29.89 -6.55 -0.50
N GLN A 85 -29.65 -7.02 0.72
CA GLN A 85 -30.32 -8.21 1.26
C GLN A 85 -31.83 -8.00 1.40
N LYS A 86 -32.25 -6.83 1.89
CA LYS A 86 -33.68 -6.48 1.94
C LYS A 86 -34.31 -6.54 0.55
N TYR A 87 -33.69 -5.91 -0.45
CA TYR A 87 -34.18 -5.96 -1.83
C TYR A 87 -34.25 -7.38 -2.40
N LYS A 88 -33.26 -8.23 -2.12
CA LYS A 88 -33.28 -9.65 -2.52
C LYS A 88 -34.44 -10.41 -1.87
N SER A 89 -34.68 -10.19 -0.58
CA SER A 89 -35.75 -10.86 0.17
C SER A 89 -37.16 -10.39 -0.22
N LEU A 90 -37.28 -9.17 -0.76
CA LEU A 90 -38.56 -8.54 -1.11
C LEU A 90 -39.16 -9.03 -2.44
N CYS A 91 -38.51 -9.95 -3.17
CA CYS A 91 -39.03 -10.60 -4.39
C CYS A 91 -39.94 -9.71 -5.25
N MET A 92 -39.38 -8.62 -5.78
CA MET A 92 -39.88 -7.96 -7.01
C MET A 92 -38.89 -8.11 -8.18
N PHE A 93 -37.86 -8.95 -8.00
CA PHE A 93 -36.80 -9.22 -8.98
C PHE A 93 -36.80 -10.71 -9.37
N GLU A 94 -37.97 -11.30 -9.65
CA GLU A 94 -37.98 -12.42 -10.58
C GLU A 94 -37.65 -11.83 -11.95
N VAL A 95 -36.39 -11.95 -12.38
CA VAL A 95 -36.03 -11.76 -13.78
C VAL A 95 -36.87 -12.78 -14.55
N PRO A 96 -37.78 -12.38 -15.46
CA PRO A 96 -38.55 -13.33 -16.22
C PRO A 96 -37.57 -14.27 -16.93
N LYS A 97 -37.63 -15.56 -16.64
CA LYS A 97 -36.91 -16.56 -17.45
C LYS A 97 -37.40 -16.37 -18.88
N ALA A 98 -36.50 -15.93 -19.75
CA ALA A 98 -36.78 -15.82 -21.18
C ALA A 98 -37.30 -17.18 -21.68
N SER A 99 -38.56 -17.18 -22.12
CA SER A 99 -39.16 -18.26 -22.91
C SER A 99 -38.91 -18.00 -24.38
#